data_AF-A0A959LKR1-F1
#
_entry.id   AF-A0A959LKR1-F1
#
_cell.length_a   1.000
_cell.length_b   1.000
_cell.length_c   1.000
_cell.angle_alpha   90.00
_cell.angle_beta   90.00
_cell.angle_gamma   90.00
#
_symmetry.space_group_name_H-M   'P 1'
#
loop_
_entity.id
_entity.type
_entity.pdbx_description
1 polymer ?
#
loop_
_entity_poly.entity_id
_entity_poly.type
_entity_poly.pdbx_seq_one_letter_code
_entity_poly.pdbx_strand_id
1 'polypeptide(L)'
;RRQFKEIPGIMEGKAKPEYEKCVAISTQASIREMILPGALALLSPVIVGFAFGPEALGGLLAGITVSGVLMGIFQNNAGGAWDNAKKSFEKGVLIDGQDFKKGSDPHKAAVTGDTVGDPFKDTSGPSMNILIKLTSIVALIIAPHIAEEGHGAGHHASPVLDNMPYRSSDALVPEEGNDPLAANAL
;
A
#
# COMPACT_ATOMS: atom_id res chain seq x y z
N ARG A 1 -26.75 -6.25 21.92
CA ARG A 1 -27.01 -7.27 22.97
C ARG A 1 -27.72 -6.68 24.19
N ARG A 2 -27.20 -5.62 24.82
CA ARG A 2 -27.86 -4.93 25.95
C ARG A 2 -29.31 -4.53 25.64
N GLN A 3 -29.53 -3.79 24.55
CA GLN A 3 -30.86 -3.30 24.16
C GLN A 3 -31.89 -4.42 23.97
N PHE A 4 -31.50 -5.56 23.39
CA PHE A 4 -32.39 -6.72 23.21
C PHE A 4 -32.82 -7.38 24.53
N LYS A 5 -32.05 -7.21 25.62
CA LYS A 5 -32.38 -7.76 26.94
C LYS A 5 -33.17 -6.78 27.81
N GLU A 6 -32.83 -5.49 27.73
CA GLU A 6 -33.31 -4.47 28.66
C GLU A 6 -34.52 -3.67 28.17
N ILE A 7 -34.75 -3.60 26.85
CA ILE A 7 -35.85 -2.81 26.29
C ILE A 7 -36.98 -3.76 25.85
N PRO A 8 -38.13 -3.76 26.58
CA PRO A 8 -39.26 -4.63 26.26
C PRO A 8 -39.83 -4.29 24.86
N GLY A 9 -40.22 -5.31 24.10
CA GLY A 9 -40.87 -5.12 22.80
C GLY A 9 -39.94 -4.78 21.63
N ILE A 10 -38.60 -4.73 21.81
CA ILE A 10 -37.66 -4.53 20.68
C ILE A 10 -37.67 -5.71 19.70
N MET A 11 -37.62 -6.95 20.22
CA MET A 11 -37.63 -8.16 19.37
C MET A 11 -38.97 -8.34 18.63
N GLU A 12 -40.03 -7.76 19.17
CA GLU A 12 -41.38 -7.75 18.61
C GLU A 12 -41.62 -6.56 17.66
N GLY A 13 -40.63 -5.66 17.50
CA GLY A 13 -40.72 -4.47 16.65
C GLY A 13 -41.61 -3.34 17.19
N LYS A 14 -42.04 -3.41 18.46
CA LYS A 14 -42.95 -2.43 19.07
C LYS A 14 -42.22 -1.26 19.76
N ALA A 15 -40.94 -1.44 20.09
CA ALA A 15 -40.11 -0.41 20.72
C ALA A 15 -39.01 0.08 19.77
N LYS A 16 -38.69 1.38 19.84
CA LYS A 16 -37.65 2.00 19.02
C LYS A 16 -36.25 1.71 19.59
N PRO A 17 -35.31 1.18 18.79
CA PRO A 17 -33.92 1.00 19.22
C PRO A 17 -33.19 2.33 19.48
N GLU A 18 -32.22 2.31 20.38
CA GLU A 18 -31.36 3.47 20.68
C GLU A 18 -30.21 3.54 19.66
N TYR A 19 -30.48 4.06 18.46
CA TYR A 19 -29.48 4.15 17.40
C TYR A 19 -28.34 5.12 17.72
N GLU A 20 -28.64 6.24 18.40
CA GLU A 20 -27.66 7.27 18.78
C GLU A 20 -26.49 6.70 19.59
N LYS A 21 -26.77 5.75 20.51
CA LYS A 21 -25.72 5.10 21.30
C LYS A 21 -24.79 4.26 20.44
N CYS A 22 -25.31 3.54 19.44
CA CYS A 22 -24.47 2.77 18.53
C CYS A 22 -23.57 3.67 17.70
N VAL A 23 -24.10 4.80 17.22
CA VAL A 23 -23.32 5.81 16.48
C VAL A 23 -22.24 6.42 17.36
N ALA A 24 -22.57 6.83 18.58
CA ALA A 24 -21.60 7.44 19.49
C ALA A 24 -20.41 6.50 19.79
N ILE A 25 -20.67 5.21 19.98
CA ILE A 25 -19.62 4.21 20.24
C ILE A 25 -18.69 4.06 19.03
N SER A 26 -19.25 3.90 17.82
CA SER A 26 -18.42 3.73 16.62
C SER A 26 -17.63 4.99 16.28
N THR A 27 -18.22 6.18 16.43
CA THR A 27 -17.54 7.47 16.20
C THR A 27 -16.41 7.71 17.18
N GLN A 28 -16.64 7.49 18.49
CA GLN A 28 -15.59 7.72 19.48
C GLN A 28 -14.42 6.75 19.31
N ALA A 29 -14.72 5.48 18.99
CA ALA A 29 -13.69 4.49 18.73
C ALA A 29 -12.90 4.81 17.46
N SER A 30 -13.57 5.13 16.35
CA SER A 30 -12.87 5.40 15.08
C SER A 30 -11.93 6.60 15.18
N ILE A 31 -12.36 7.70 15.80
CA ILE A 31 -11.51 8.89 15.99
C ILE A 31 -10.28 8.56 16.83
N ARG A 32 -10.44 7.78 17.90
CA ARG A 32 -9.33 7.43 18.78
C ARG A 32 -8.32 6.50 18.10
N GLU A 33 -8.82 5.43 17.47
CA GLU A 33 -7.97 4.38 16.90
C GLU A 33 -7.28 4.83 15.59
N MET A 34 -7.83 5.81 14.85
CA MET A 34 -7.21 6.34 13.63
C MET A 34 -5.94 7.16 13.88
N ILE A 35 -5.74 7.68 15.10
CA ILE A 35 -4.57 8.51 15.43
C ILE A 35 -3.27 7.72 15.27
N LEU A 36 -3.23 6.48 15.77
CA LEU A 36 -2.03 5.64 15.76
C LEU A 36 -1.54 5.31 14.34
N PRO A 37 -2.34 4.72 13.43
CA PRO A 37 -1.89 4.41 12.07
C PRO A 37 -1.55 5.68 11.28
N GLY A 38 -2.27 6.79 11.50
CA GLY A 38 -1.95 8.08 10.88
C GLY A 38 -0.60 8.63 11.36
N ALA A 39 -0.35 8.59 12.66
CA ALA A 39 0.92 9.03 13.24
C ALA A 39 2.10 8.17 12.75
N LEU A 40 1.93 6.85 12.64
CA LEU A 40 2.99 5.97 12.11
C LEU A 40 3.35 6.32 10.66
N ALA A 41 2.36 6.56 9.80
CA ALA A 41 2.60 6.92 8.41
C ALA A 41 3.33 8.27 8.25
N LEU A 42 3.09 9.22 9.15
CA LEU A 42 3.73 10.55 9.12
C LEU A 42 5.11 10.56 9.79
N LEU A 43 5.24 9.94 10.96
CA LEU A 43 6.45 10.03 11.78
C LEU A 43 7.54 9.07 11.31
N SER A 44 7.20 7.90 10.80
CA SER A 44 8.18 6.90 10.33
C SER A 44 9.17 7.45 9.30
N PRO A 45 8.75 8.07 8.17
CA PRO A 45 9.70 8.60 7.20
C PRO A 45 10.52 9.77 7.75
N VAL A 46 9.95 10.60 8.64
CA VAL A 46 10.65 11.71 9.28
C VAL A 46 11.78 11.19 10.18
N ILE A 47 11.46 10.26 11.08
CA ILE A 47 12.43 9.67 12.00
C ILE A 47 13.53 8.96 11.21
N VAL A 48 13.16 8.14 10.21
CA VAL A 48 14.15 7.39 9.44
C VAL A 48 15.01 8.30 8.57
N GLY A 49 14.41 9.31 7.93
CA GLY A 49 15.12 10.25 7.08
C GLY A 49 16.17 11.06 7.83
N PHE A 50 15.81 11.64 8.98
CA PHE A 50 16.75 12.47 9.76
C PHE A 50 17.73 11.65 10.61
N ALA A 51 17.36 10.46 11.10
CA ALA A 51 18.24 9.67 11.96
C ALA A 51 19.20 8.73 11.20
N PHE A 52 18.79 8.23 10.02
CA PHE A 52 19.54 7.20 9.28
C PHE A 52 19.89 7.61 7.84
N GLY A 53 19.40 8.76 7.36
CA GLY A 53 19.75 9.31 6.05
C GLY A 53 18.89 8.80 4.89
N PRO A 54 19.17 9.30 3.67
CA PRO A 54 18.34 9.07 2.48
C PRO A 54 18.37 7.62 1.98
N GLU A 55 19.47 6.89 2.12
CA GLU A 55 19.58 5.48 1.68
C GLU A 55 18.68 4.57 2.51
N ALA A 56 18.68 4.75 3.85
CA ALA A 56 17.82 4.00 4.76
C ALA A 56 16.34 4.33 4.52
N LEU A 57 16.02 5.60 4.26
CA LEU A 57 14.67 6.04 3.88
C LEU A 57 14.21 5.37 2.56
N GLY A 58 15.09 5.29 1.56
CA GLY A 58 14.81 4.59 0.31
C GLY A 58 14.50 3.11 0.53
N GLY A 59 15.27 2.43 1.38
CA GLY A 59 15.03 1.04 1.78
C GLY A 59 13.69 0.84 2.48
N LEU A 60 13.32 1.74 3.41
CA LEU A 60 12.03 1.75 4.08
C LEU A 60 10.87 1.86 3.08
N LEU A 61 10.95 2.83 2.15
CA LEU A 61 9.91 3.04 1.14
C LEU A 61 9.75 1.84 0.22
N ALA A 62 10.86 1.24 -0.22
CA ALA A 62 10.83 0.02 -1.04
C ALA A 62 10.15 -1.13 -0.28
N GLY A 63 10.52 -1.35 0.98
CA GLY A 63 9.92 -2.38 1.84
C GLY A 63 8.43 -2.18 2.09
N ILE A 64 8.02 -0.96 2.46
CA ILE A 64 6.61 -0.60 2.67
C ILE A 64 5.80 -0.81 1.38
N THR A 65 6.36 -0.44 0.22
CA THR A 65 5.66 -0.57 -1.06
C THR A 65 5.42 -2.03 -1.43
N VAL A 66 6.47 -2.86 -1.43
CA VAL A 66 6.35 -4.26 -1.85
C VAL A 66 5.47 -5.06 -0.89
N SER A 67 5.67 -4.90 0.42
CA SER A 67 4.87 -5.61 1.42
C SER A 67 3.43 -5.10 1.48
N GLY A 68 3.23 -3.78 1.45
CA GLY A 68 1.91 -3.17 1.57
C GLY A 68 1.01 -3.44 0.36
N VAL A 69 1.55 -3.43 -0.86
CA VAL A 69 0.75 -3.73 -2.06
C VAL A 69 0.23 -5.17 -2.03
N LEU A 70 1.11 -6.13 -1.72
CA LEU A 70 0.71 -7.54 -1.62
C LEU A 70 -0.34 -7.76 -0.52
N MET A 71 -0.14 -7.12 0.64
CA MET A 71 -1.08 -7.24 1.76
C MET A 71 -2.43 -6.57 1.46
N GLY A 72 -2.43 -5.40 0.81
CA GLY A 72 -3.66 -4.70 0.42
C GLY A 72 -4.50 -5.52 -0.57
N ILE A 73 -3.86 -6.13 -1.57
CA ILE A 73 -4.54 -7.03 -2.53
C ILE A 73 -5.13 -8.24 -1.81
N PHE A 74 -4.35 -8.88 -0.93
CA PHE A 74 -4.80 -10.03 -0.17
C PHE A 74 -6.05 -9.71 0.67
N GLN A 75 -6.03 -8.62 1.43
CA GLN A 75 -7.14 -8.23 2.30
C GLN A 75 -8.42 -7.92 1.52
N ASN A 76 -8.31 -7.16 0.43
CA ASN A 76 -9.45 -6.82 -0.43
C ASN A 76 -10.06 -8.08 -1.06
N ASN A 77 -9.22 -8.97 -1.59
CA ASN A 77 -9.68 -10.19 -2.26
C ASN A 77 -10.26 -11.20 -1.26
N ALA A 78 -9.60 -11.43 -0.13
CA ALA A 78 -10.06 -12.36 0.89
C ALA A 78 -11.41 -11.92 1.49
N GLY A 79 -11.53 -10.64 1.87
CA GLY A 79 -12.78 -10.10 2.40
C GLY A 79 -13.92 -10.12 1.37
N GLY A 80 -13.65 -9.77 0.12
CA GLY A 80 -14.63 -9.87 -0.96
C GLY A 80 -15.06 -11.31 -1.26
N ALA A 81 -14.14 -12.28 -1.21
CA ALA A 81 -14.47 -13.69 -1.39
C ALA A 81 -15.37 -14.21 -0.27
N TRP A 82 -15.11 -13.87 1.00
CA TRP A 82 -15.97 -14.26 2.12
C TRP A 82 -17.37 -13.63 2.05
N ASP A 83 -17.49 -12.36 1.66
CA ASP A 83 -18.80 -11.72 1.45
C ASP A 83 -19.59 -12.38 0.31
N ASN A 84 -18.92 -12.67 -0.80
CA ASN A 84 -19.53 -13.34 -1.95
C ASN A 84 -19.97 -14.77 -1.60
N ALA A 85 -19.18 -15.50 -0.80
CA ALA A 85 -19.53 -16.82 -0.31
C ALA A 85 -20.76 -16.76 0.62
N LYS A 86 -20.86 -15.79 1.52
CA LYS A 86 -22.08 -15.59 2.33
C LYS A 86 -23.29 -15.32 1.44
N LYS A 87 -23.15 -14.42 0.46
CA LYS A 87 -24.22 -14.06 -0.49
C LYS A 87 -24.69 -15.23 -1.35
N SER A 88 -23.84 -16.20 -1.67
CA SER A 88 -24.25 -17.39 -2.43
C SER A 88 -25.17 -18.29 -1.61
N PHE A 89 -24.88 -18.52 -0.33
CA PHE A 89 -25.77 -19.26 0.59
C PHE A 89 -27.08 -18.52 0.88
N GLU A 90 -27.09 -17.19 0.85
CA GLU A 90 -28.33 -16.40 0.99
C GLU A 90 -29.23 -16.50 -0.23
N LYS A 91 -28.67 -16.70 -1.43
CA LYS A 91 -29.42 -16.92 -2.68
C LYS A 91 -29.88 -18.38 -2.88
N GLY A 92 -29.40 -19.29 -2.05
CA GLY A 92 -29.58 -20.72 -2.21
C GLY A 92 -28.52 -21.30 -3.15
N VAL A 93 -27.74 -22.26 -2.65
CA VAL A 93 -26.67 -22.90 -3.42
C VAL A 93 -26.76 -24.41 -3.26
N LEU A 94 -26.68 -25.12 -4.40
CA LEU A 94 -26.57 -26.57 -4.44
C LEU A 94 -25.09 -26.95 -4.37
N ILE A 95 -24.69 -27.64 -3.30
CA ILE A 95 -23.35 -28.19 -3.14
C ILE A 95 -23.51 -29.70 -2.98
N ASP A 96 -22.87 -30.48 -3.85
CA ASP A 96 -22.90 -31.95 -3.83
C ASP A 96 -24.32 -32.54 -3.79
N GLY A 97 -25.25 -31.91 -4.51
CA GLY A 97 -26.66 -32.33 -4.59
C GLY A 97 -27.52 -31.96 -3.38
N GLN A 98 -26.98 -31.23 -2.40
CA GLN A 98 -27.71 -30.72 -1.24
C GLN A 98 -27.97 -29.22 -1.37
N ASP A 99 -29.22 -28.81 -1.15
CA ASP A 99 -29.62 -27.40 -1.19
C ASP A 99 -29.33 -26.73 0.16
N PHE A 100 -28.34 -25.83 0.17
CA PHE A 100 -27.97 -25.03 1.32
C PHE A 100 -28.51 -23.62 1.20
N LYS A 101 -29.33 -23.24 2.19
CA LYS A 101 -30.00 -21.94 2.26
C LYS A 101 -29.66 -21.17 3.55
N LYS A 102 -30.18 -19.95 3.64
CA LYS A 102 -30.07 -19.09 4.82
C LYS A 102 -30.49 -19.83 6.10
N GLY A 103 -29.62 -19.79 7.11
CA GLY A 103 -29.82 -20.45 8.40
C GLY A 103 -29.23 -21.86 8.51
N SER A 104 -28.76 -22.46 7.40
CA SER A 104 -27.97 -23.69 7.44
C SER A 104 -26.62 -23.48 8.15
N ASP A 105 -25.98 -24.57 8.59
CA ASP A 105 -24.69 -24.48 9.28
C ASP A 105 -23.56 -23.93 8.38
N PRO A 106 -23.46 -24.31 7.09
CA PRO A 106 -22.53 -23.66 6.16
C PRO A 106 -22.78 -22.16 6.00
N HIS A 107 -24.05 -21.72 5.98
CA HIS A 107 -24.38 -20.30 5.95
C HIS A 107 -23.88 -19.55 7.21
N LYS A 108 -24.02 -20.13 8.41
CA LYS A 108 -23.51 -19.51 9.64
C LYS A 108 -21.98 -19.41 9.63
N ALA A 109 -21.29 -20.41 9.09
CA ALA A 109 -19.85 -20.38 8.91
C ALA A 109 -19.43 -19.26 7.93
N ALA A 110 -20.16 -19.12 6.81
CA ALA A 110 -19.91 -18.05 5.84
C ALA A 110 -20.16 -16.64 6.43
N VAL A 111 -21.20 -16.47 7.27
CA VAL A 111 -21.43 -15.21 8.01
C VAL A 111 -20.27 -14.90 8.95
N THR A 112 -19.70 -15.91 9.60
CA THR A 112 -18.52 -15.72 10.46
C THR A 112 -17.31 -15.29 9.64
N GLY A 113 -17.09 -15.91 8.47
CA GLY A 113 -16.02 -15.53 7.54
C GLY A 113 -16.15 -14.09 7.05
N ASP A 114 -17.37 -13.67 6.67
CA ASP A 114 -17.63 -12.28 6.27
C ASP A 114 -17.37 -11.29 7.41
N THR A 115 -17.77 -11.62 8.64
CA THR A 115 -17.51 -10.77 9.82
C THR A 115 -16.01 -10.58 10.07
N VAL A 116 -15.18 -11.60 9.77
CA VAL A 116 -13.71 -11.52 9.82
C VAL A 116 -13.17 -10.72 8.61
N GLY A 117 -13.83 -10.81 7.46
CA GLY A 117 -13.47 -10.12 6.23
C GLY A 117 -13.85 -8.63 6.17
N ASP A 118 -14.84 -8.18 6.96
CA ASP A 118 -15.30 -6.79 6.98
C ASP A 118 -14.17 -5.80 7.33
N PRO A 119 -13.37 -5.99 8.41
CA PRO A 119 -12.21 -5.14 8.66
C PRO A 119 -11.17 -5.17 7.52
N PHE A 120 -11.03 -6.30 6.83
CA PHE A 120 -10.02 -6.47 5.77
C PHE A 120 -10.41 -5.70 4.51
N LYS A 121 -11.64 -5.82 4.03
CA LYS A 121 -12.09 -5.19 2.77
C LYS A 121 -12.51 -3.73 2.94
N ASP A 122 -13.03 -3.35 4.10
CA ASP A 122 -13.64 -2.02 4.29
C ASP A 122 -12.76 -1.06 5.10
N THR A 123 -11.75 -1.56 5.81
CA THR A 123 -10.85 -0.72 6.64
C THR A 123 -9.40 -0.86 6.20
N SER A 124 -8.76 -1.99 6.49
CA SER A 124 -7.30 -2.12 6.35
C SER A 124 -6.85 -2.20 4.90
N GLY A 125 -7.55 -2.96 4.05
CA GLY A 125 -7.18 -3.20 2.66
C GLY A 125 -7.14 -1.92 1.82
N PRO A 126 -8.22 -1.10 1.79
CA PRO A 126 -8.21 0.18 1.10
C PRO A 126 -7.22 1.18 1.72
N SER A 127 -7.10 1.19 3.07
CA SER A 127 -6.21 2.11 3.77
C SER A 127 -4.72 1.87 3.50
N MET A 128 -4.32 0.62 3.18
CA MET A 128 -2.93 0.27 2.90
C MET A 128 -2.38 1.03 1.69
N ASN A 129 -3.19 1.21 0.65
CA ASN A 129 -2.81 2.00 -0.54
C ASN A 129 -2.59 3.48 -0.20
N ILE A 130 -3.39 4.03 0.72
CA ILE A 130 -3.25 5.40 1.18
C ILE A 130 -2.01 5.54 2.07
N LEU A 131 -1.76 4.58 2.95
CA LEU A 131 -0.59 4.56 3.81
C LEU A 131 0.71 4.58 3.01
N ILE A 132 0.83 3.74 1.98
CA ILE A 132 1.99 3.73 1.09
C ILE A 132 2.17 5.10 0.43
N LYS A 133 1.12 5.65 -0.18
CA LYS A 133 1.19 6.94 -0.89
C LYS A 133 1.52 8.10 0.03
N LEU A 134 0.90 8.17 1.21
CA LEU A 134 1.17 9.22 2.17
C LEU A 134 2.61 9.15 2.69
N THR A 135 3.07 7.96 3.06
CA THR A 135 4.46 7.76 3.52
C THR A 135 5.46 8.19 2.46
N SER A 136 5.22 7.81 1.19
CA SER A 136 6.08 8.22 0.07
C SER A 136 6.07 9.74 -0.18
N ILE A 137 4.89 10.39 -0.10
CA ILE A 137 4.80 11.85 -0.27
C ILE A 137 5.55 12.57 0.85
N VAL A 138 5.38 12.15 2.11
CA VAL A 138 6.11 12.75 3.24
C VAL A 138 7.62 12.58 3.06
N ALA A 139 8.07 11.38 2.66
CA ALA A 139 9.48 11.12 2.38
C ALA A 139 10.04 12.03 1.27
N LEU A 140 9.25 12.28 0.22
CA LEU A 140 9.65 13.20 -0.85
C LEU A 140 9.73 14.66 -0.38
N ILE A 141 8.84 15.09 0.53
CA ILE A 141 8.86 16.45 1.08
C ILE A 141 10.11 16.68 1.95
N ILE A 142 10.56 15.68 2.71
CA ILE A 142 11.75 15.78 3.56
C ILE A 142 13.07 15.57 2.79
N ALA A 143 13.03 14.93 1.61
CA ALA A 143 14.22 14.60 0.81
C ALA A 143 15.21 15.78 0.58
N PRO A 144 14.79 17.01 0.21
CA PRO A 144 15.75 18.11 0.05
C PRO A 144 16.43 18.51 1.37
N HIS A 145 15.71 18.43 2.50
CA HIS A 145 16.22 18.85 3.81
C HIS A 145 17.31 17.88 4.32
N ILE A 146 17.15 16.58 4.07
CA ILE A 146 18.15 15.58 4.44
C ILE A 146 19.33 15.54 3.45
N ALA A 147 19.14 15.98 2.21
CA ALA A 147 20.21 16.07 1.22
C ALA A 147 21.14 17.28 1.46
N GLU A 148 20.61 18.38 2.01
CA GLU A 148 21.40 19.55 2.39
C GLU A 148 22.33 19.28 3.57
N GLU A 149 21.88 18.51 4.56
CA GLU A 149 22.72 18.07 5.70
C GLU A 149 23.84 17.08 5.30
N GLY A 150 23.70 16.43 4.14
CA GLY A 150 24.70 15.53 3.54
C GLY A 150 25.90 16.24 2.89
N HIS A 151 25.89 17.57 2.75
CA HIS A 151 26.99 18.35 2.15
C HIS A 151 28.08 18.77 3.16
N GLY A 152 28.21 18.06 4.28
CA GLY A 152 29.21 18.31 5.34
C GLY A 152 30.34 17.30 5.46
N ALA A 153 30.40 16.25 4.63
CA ALA A 153 31.43 15.21 4.72
C ALA A 153 31.82 14.68 3.33
N GLY A 154 32.66 15.43 2.60
CA GLY A 154 33.16 14.97 1.30
C GLY A 154 33.93 16.00 0.47
N HIS A 155 34.66 16.94 1.09
CA HIS A 155 35.68 17.69 0.36
C HIS A 155 36.92 16.80 0.17
N HIS A 156 36.87 15.96 -0.87
CA HIS A 156 38.05 15.55 -1.62
C HIS A 156 37.82 15.96 -3.07
N ALA A 157 38.15 17.22 -3.36
CA ALA A 157 38.44 17.65 -4.71
C ALA A 157 39.62 16.82 -5.22
N SER A 158 39.40 15.99 -6.25
CA SER A 158 40.49 15.47 -7.07
C SER A 158 40.88 16.57 -8.08
N PRO A 159 42.08 17.15 -8.03
CA PRO A 159 42.49 18.18 -8.97
C PRO A 159 43.28 17.54 -10.11
N VAL A 160 42.64 16.97 -11.14
CA VAL A 160 43.42 16.42 -12.29
C VAL A 160 42.74 16.53 -13.67
N LEU A 161 41.71 17.35 -13.88
CA LEU A 161 41.11 17.50 -15.23
C LEU A 161 41.16 18.92 -15.83
N ASP A 162 41.92 19.84 -15.25
CA ASP A 162 41.96 21.24 -15.74
C ASP A 162 43.12 21.55 -16.72
N ASN A 163 43.89 20.55 -17.16
CA ASN A 163 45.07 20.76 -18.02
C ASN A 163 45.19 19.79 -19.21
N MET A 164 44.08 19.40 -19.84
CA MET A 164 44.17 18.73 -21.15
C MET A 164 43.99 19.76 -22.28
N PRO A 165 45.01 20.02 -23.12
CA PRO A 165 44.84 20.91 -24.25
C PRO A 165 43.86 20.27 -25.24
N TYR A 166 42.78 20.99 -25.53
CA TYR A 166 41.80 20.66 -26.56
C TYR A 166 42.52 20.40 -27.90
N ARG A 167 42.57 19.14 -28.34
CA ARG A 167 43.16 18.75 -29.62
C ARG A 167 42.07 18.88 -30.68
N SER A 168 42.20 19.89 -31.54
CA SER A 168 41.30 20.16 -32.65
C SER A 168 41.17 18.96 -33.60
N SER A 169 39.95 18.71 -34.04
CA SER A 169 39.49 17.56 -34.80
C SER A 169 39.81 17.63 -36.30
N ASP A 170 41.10 17.81 -36.67
CA ASP A 170 41.55 17.91 -38.07
C ASP A 170 42.61 16.85 -38.45
N ALA A 171 42.40 15.59 -38.05
CA ALA A 171 43.34 14.52 -38.43
C ALA A 171 42.66 13.15 -38.57
N LEU A 172 41.63 13.05 -39.42
CA LEU A 172 41.15 11.77 -39.96
C LEU A 172 40.70 11.97 -41.42
N VAL A 173 41.66 12.20 -42.31
CA VAL A 173 41.49 11.91 -43.74
C VAL A 173 42.36 10.68 -44.02
N PRO A 174 41.77 9.50 -44.33
CA PRO A 174 42.55 8.35 -44.78
C PRO A 174 42.96 8.58 -46.24
N GLU A 175 44.25 8.45 -46.55
CA GLU A 175 44.72 8.38 -47.94
C GLU A 175 44.33 7.03 -48.56
N GLU A 176 43.58 7.07 -49.66
CA GLU A 176 43.28 5.90 -50.49
C GLU A 176 44.54 5.44 -51.23
N GLY A 177 45.20 4.43 -50.68
CA GLY A 177 46.23 3.64 -51.34
C GLY A 177 45.61 2.64 -52.31
N ASN A 178 45.88 2.86 -53.59
CA ASN A 178 45.59 2.05 -54.77
C ASN A 178 45.96 0.55 -54.62
N ASP A 179 44.96 -0.34 -54.49
CA ASP A 179 45.08 -1.79 -54.73
C ASP A 179 44.08 -2.25 -55.81
N PRO A 180 44.54 -2.65 -57.02
CA PRO A 180 43.67 -2.97 -58.15
C PRO A 180 43.12 -4.42 -58.17
N LEU A 181 43.03 -5.14 -57.03
CA LEU A 181 42.68 -6.57 -57.03
C LEU A 181 41.37 -6.98 -56.31
N ALA A 182 40.51 -6.05 -55.88
CA ALA A 182 39.22 -6.39 -55.25
C ALA A 182 38.01 -6.38 -56.21
N ALA A 183 38.22 -6.64 -57.51
CA ALA A 183 37.14 -6.85 -58.48
C ALA A 183 36.74 -8.33 -58.52
N ASN A 184 35.75 -8.75 -57.72
CA ASN A 184 34.76 -9.79 -58.03
C ASN A 184 33.99 -10.23 -56.77
N ALA A 185 32.81 -9.66 -56.55
CA ALA A 185 31.64 -10.34 -55.96
C ALA A 185 30.43 -9.41 -56.09
N LEU A 186 29.71 -9.56 -57.20
CA LEU A 186 28.26 -9.32 -57.24
C LEU A 186 27.56 -10.47 -56.50
#